data_AF-A0A318I4H5-F1
#
_entry.id   AF-A0A318I4H5-F1
#
_cell.length_a   1.000
_cell.length_b   1.000
_cell.length_c   1.000
_cell.angle_alpha   90.00
_cell.angle_beta   90.00
_cell.angle_gamma   90.00
#
_symmetry.space_group_name_H-M   'P 1'
#
loop_
_entity.id
_entity.type
_entity.pdbx_description
1 polymer ?
#
loop_
_entity_poly.entity_id
_entity_poly.type
_entity_poly.pdbx_seq_one_letter_code
_entity_poly.pdbx_strand_id
1 'polypeptide(L)'
;MKLTPVILSLLLHLALFSQIPVTDVATNASVGMVNSQLMNINIELKAVNKNLSQLINLMEKNNNETSKSREILKEELEAKKQAPKYVTGSTDVSLAIELKTKILEAYRTSKQTVQELEYLERKEIDEFFGYAANALLETKNLFQQCNEIINTKAIILPEERLKKVNAINLKLETILDNLIVYNHKLSQINSLRESRRTLINMNKN
;
A
#
# COMPACT_ATOMS: atom_id res chain seq x y z
N MET A 1 -16.63 90.63 74.44
CA MET A 1 -16.17 89.71 73.36
C MET A 1 -14.73 89.29 73.62
N LYS A 2 -14.47 88.14 74.26
CA LYS A 2 -13.09 87.59 74.44
C LYS A 2 -13.02 86.03 74.51
N LEU A 3 -14.01 85.29 73.99
CA LEU A 3 -14.02 83.81 74.01
C LEU A 3 -13.46 83.16 72.73
N THR A 4 -13.28 83.94 71.66
CA THR A 4 -12.77 83.52 70.36
C THR A 4 -11.34 82.96 70.35
N PRO A 5 -10.34 83.50 71.10
CA PRO A 5 -8.97 83.00 70.98
C PRO A 5 -8.74 81.66 71.70
N VAL A 6 -9.52 81.37 72.74
CA VAL A 6 -9.37 80.11 73.52
C VAL A 6 -9.91 78.92 72.75
N ILE A 7 -11.05 79.08 72.07
CA ILE A 7 -11.66 78.05 71.23
C ILE A 7 -10.76 77.73 70.02
N LEU A 8 -10.14 78.76 69.43
CA LEU A 8 -9.22 78.59 68.31
C LEU A 8 -7.93 77.85 68.72
N SER A 9 -7.39 78.15 69.91
CA SER A 9 -6.23 77.46 70.46
C SER A 9 -6.50 75.99 70.75
N LEU A 10 -7.69 75.67 71.28
CA LEU A 10 -8.10 74.29 71.57
C LEU A 10 -8.28 73.48 70.28
N LEU A 11 -8.89 74.07 69.24
CA LEU A 11 -9.01 73.47 67.90
C LEU A 11 -7.65 73.23 67.25
N LEU A 12 -6.68 74.13 67.44
CA LEU A 12 -5.33 73.99 66.90
C LEU A 12 -4.57 72.82 67.55
N HIS A 13 -4.72 72.64 68.88
CA HIS A 13 -4.12 71.51 69.58
C HIS A 13 -4.78 70.18 69.18
N LEU A 14 -6.10 70.14 69.04
CA LEU A 14 -6.82 68.96 68.53
C LEU A 14 -6.42 68.59 67.09
N ALA A 15 -6.10 69.58 66.24
CA ALA A 15 -5.62 69.34 64.88
C ALA A 15 -4.16 68.86 64.80
N LEU A 16 -3.32 69.26 65.77
CA LEU A 16 -1.91 68.84 65.85
C LEU A 16 -1.75 67.45 66.48
N PHE A 17 -2.60 67.09 67.45
CA PHE A 17 -2.57 65.77 68.12
C PHE A 17 -3.42 64.70 67.41
N SER A 18 -4.25 65.05 66.43
CA SER A 18 -4.95 64.06 65.59
C SER A 18 -4.12 63.51 64.44
N GLN A 19 -2.87 63.95 64.29
CA GLN A 19 -1.87 63.31 63.43
C GLN A 19 -1.35 62.02 64.07
N ILE A 20 -2.26 61.06 64.28
CA ILE A 20 -1.90 59.64 64.39
C ILE A 20 -1.13 59.30 63.10
N PRO A 21 -0.03 58.53 63.15
CA PRO A 21 0.93 58.44 62.05
C PRO A 21 0.29 57.78 60.82
N VAL A 22 -0.27 58.64 59.97
CA VAL A 22 -0.93 58.27 58.71
C VAL A 22 0.09 57.59 57.79
N THR A 23 1.37 57.89 57.96
CA THR A 23 2.51 57.26 57.30
C THR A 23 2.68 55.78 57.65
N ASP A 24 2.50 55.36 58.92
CA ASP A 24 2.66 53.96 59.31
C ASP A 24 1.44 53.11 58.89
N VAL A 25 0.24 53.68 58.99
CA VAL A 25 -0.99 53.02 58.55
C VAL A 25 -1.05 52.92 57.02
N ALA A 26 -0.67 53.97 56.29
CA ALA A 26 -0.62 53.94 54.82
C ALA A 26 0.49 53.00 54.30
N THR A 27 1.64 52.95 54.97
CA THR A 27 2.73 52.02 54.61
C THR A 27 2.32 50.57 54.91
N ASN A 28 1.72 50.28 56.06
CA ASN A 28 1.21 48.93 56.35
C ASN A 28 0.03 48.52 55.47
N ALA A 29 -0.85 49.46 55.10
CA ALA A 29 -1.95 49.21 54.16
C ALA A 29 -1.41 48.92 52.75
N SER A 30 -0.39 49.64 52.29
CA SER A 30 0.26 49.39 51.00
C SER A 30 1.07 48.09 51.00
N VAL A 31 1.76 47.75 52.10
CA VAL A 31 2.41 46.43 52.28
C VAL A 31 1.38 45.29 52.28
N GLY A 32 0.25 45.46 52.95
CA GLY A 32 -0.85 44.48 52.93
C GLY A 32 -1.44 44.29 51.54
N MET A 33 -1.60 45.39 50.78
CA MET A 33 -2.06 45.34 49.39
C MET A 33 -1.06 44.63 48.48
N VAL A 34 0.24 44.92 48.62
CA VAL A 34 1.31 44.23 47.88
C VAL A 34 1.36 42.75 48.24
N ASN A 35 1.20 42.38 49.51
CA ASN A 35 1.19 40.98 49.94
C ASN A 35 -0.03 40.22 49.39
N SER A 36 -1.19 40.87 49.34
CA SER A 36 -2.40 40.32 48.69
C SER A 36 -2.20 40.14 47.18
N GLN A 37 -1.56 41.10 46.51
CA GLN A 37 -1.19 40.97 45.09
C GLN A 37 -0.20 39.82 44.87
N LEU A 38 0.83 39.68 45.71
CA LEU A 38 1.79 38.57 45.68
C LEU A 38 1.13 37.21 45.91
N MET A 39 0.16 37.15 46.83
CA MET A 39 -0.63 35.94 47.08
C MET A 39 -1.49 35.57 45.87
N ASN A 40 -2.15 36.55 45.25
CA ASN A 40 -2.94 36.31 44.02
C ASN A 40 -2.04 35.84 42.87
N ILE A 41 -0.89 36.49 42.68
CA ILE A 41 0.12 36.08 41.68
C ILE A 41 0.59 34.64 41.94
N ASN A 42 0.84 34.26 43.20
CA ASN A 42 1.24 32.89 43.54
C ASN A 42 0.14 31.86 43.25
N ILE A 43 -1.12 32.20 43.50
CA ILE A 43 -2.27 31.35 43.17
C ILE A 43 -2.37 31.16 41.65
N GLU A 44 -2.23 32.24 40.88
CA GLU A 44 -2.20 32.19 39.41
C GLU A 44 -1.02 31.35 38.89
N LEU A 45 0.18 31.55 39.45
CA LEU A 45 1.38 30.76 39.12
C LEU A 45 1.18 29.26 39.37
N LYS A 46 0.55 28.88 40.49
CA LYS A 46 0.22 27.47 40.78
C LYS A 46 -0.77 26.90 39.76
N ALA A 47 -1.78 27.68 39.36
CA ALA A 47 -2.74 27.27 38.34
C ALA A 47 -2.07 27.11 36.97
N VAL A 48 -1.23 28.06 36.57
CA VAL A 48 -0.44 28.00 35.32
C VAL A 48 0.48 26.78 35.33
N ASN A 49 1.18 26.52 36.43
CA ASN A 49 2.08 25.36 36.53
C ASN A 49 1.31 24.03 36.40
N LYS A 50 0.13 23.92 37.02
CA LYS A 50 -0.76 22.76 36.87
C LYS A 50 -1.19 22.57 35.41
N ASN A 51 -1.58 23.66 34.73
CA ASN A 51 -1.99 23.63 33.33
C ASN A 51 -0.82 23.27 32.39
N LEU A 52 0.39 23.76 32.66
CA LEU A 52 1.59 23.39 31.91
C LEU A 52 1.92 21.90 32.04
N SER A 53 1.85 21.33 33.26
CA SER A 53 2.02 19.89 33.44
C SER A 53 0.97 19.07 32.69
N GLN A 54 -0.28 19.53 32.67
CA GLN A 54 -1.33 18.90 31.87
C GLN A 54 -1.06 19.01 30.37
N LEU A 55 -0.59 20.16 29.89
CA LEU A 55 -0.22 20.37 28.50
C LEU A 55 0.93 19.46 28.07
N ILE A 56 1.97 19.32 28.89
CA ILE A 56 3.09 18.40 28.64
C ILE A 56 2.57 16.96 28.48
N ASN A 57 1.72 16.49 29.40
CA ASN A 57 1.12 15.16 29.31
C ASN A 57 0.28 14.98 28.05
N LEU A 58 -0.49 16.00 27.64
CA LEU A 58 -1.27 15.96 26.40
C LEU A 58 -0.37 15.97 25.16
N MET A 59 0.73 16.72 25.18
CA MET A 59 1.73 16.72 24.11
C MET A 59 2.44 15.37 23.99
N GLU A 60 2.85 14.76 25.10
CA GLU A 60 3.43 13.41 25.11
C GLU A 60 2.45 12.37 24.56
N LYS A 61 1.18 12.43 25.01
CA LYS A 61 0.13 11.56 24.49
C LYS A 61 -0.08 11.75 22.99
N ASN A 62 -0.17 12.99 22.52
CA ASN A 62 -0.34 13.31 21.10
C ASN A 62 0.85 12.82 20.26
N ASN A 63 2.08 12.98 20.75
CA ASN A 63 3.27 12.50 20.06
C ASN A 63 3.28 10.96 19.94
N ASN A 64 2.89 10.26 21.02
CA ASN A 64 2.74 8.81 21.01
C ASN A 64 1.64 8.33 20.06
N GLU A 65 0.48 8.99 20.05
CA GLU A 65 -0.61 8.68 19.11
C GLU A 65 -0.19 8.93 17.66
N THR A 66 0.54 10.02 17.40
CA THR A 66 1.09 10.34 16.07
C THR A 66 2.08 9.28 15.60
N SER A 67 2.96 8.79 16.49
CA SER A 67 3.90 7.71 16.16
C SER A 67 3.16 6.42 15.80
N LYS A 68 2.18 6.01 16.61
CA LYS A 68 1.35 4.82 16.33
C LYS A 68 0.59 4.96 15.01
N SER A 69 0.02 6.13 14.75
CA SER A 69 -0.69 6.39 13.50
C SER A 69 0.23 6.27 12.29
N ARG A 70 1.48 6.76 12.39
CA ARG A 70 2.50 6.58 11.34
C ARG A 70 2.84 5.11 11.11
N GLU A 71 2.96 4.30 12.17
CA GLU A 71 3.21 2.87 12.05
C GLU A 71 2.04 2.15 11.35
N ILE A 72 0.81 2.43 11.75
CA ILE A 72 -0.40 1.87 11.12
C ILE A 72 -0.46 2.24 9.64
N LEU A 73 -0.21 3.51 9.30
CA LEU A 73 -0.19 3.96 7.90
C LEU A 73 0.92 3.26 7.09
N LYS A 74 2.07 3.01 7.71
CA LYS A 74 3.16 2.25 7.07
C LYS A 74 2.77 0.80 6.84
N GLU A 75 2.16 0.14 7.82
CA GLU A 75 1.64 -1.23 7.66
C GLU A 75 0.56 -1.31 6.58
N GLU A 76 -0.40 -0.38 6.59
CA GLU A 76 -1.46 -0.32 5.58
C GLU A 76 -0.86 -0.10 4.17
N LEU A 77 0.14 0.77 4.05
CA LEU A 77 0.84 1.02 2.80
C LEU A 77 1.57 -0.25 2.30
N GLU A 78 2.27 -0.96 3.18
CA GLU A 78 2.93 -2.23 2.82
C GLU A 78 1.92 -3.33 2.46
N ALA A 79 0.77 -3.38 3.13
CA ALA A 79 -0.32 -4.29 2.77
C ALA A 79 -0.90 -3.96 1.39
N LYS A 80 -1.12 -2.67 1.06
CA LYS A 80 -1.61 -2.23 -0.25
C LYS A 80 -0.61 -2.48 -1.38
N LYS A 81 0.69 -2.60 -1.10
CA LYS A 81 1.70 -2.96 -2.10
C LYS A 81 1.65 -4.44 -2.49
N GLN A 82 1.11 -5.30 -1.63
CA GLN A 82 1.00 -6.73 -1.88
C GLN A 82 -0.30 -7.04 -2.62
N ALA A 83 -0.26 -8.03 -3.52
CA ALA A 83 -1.47 -8.52 -4.14
C ALA A 83 -2.38 -9.16 -3.08
N PRO A 84 -3.67 -8.78 -3.01
CA PRO A 84 -4.62 -9.43 -2.11
C PRO A 84 -4.75 -10.93 -2.39
N LYS A 85 -5.09 -11.73 -1.36
CA LYS A 85 -5.24 -13.19 -1.51
C LYS A 85 -6.24 -13.62 -2.60
N TYR A 86 -7.31 -12.83 -2.81
CA TYR A 86 -8.29 -13.11 -3.86
C TYR A 86 -7.73 -12.88 -5.27
N VAL A 87 -6.67 -12.07 -5.43
CA VAL A 87 -5.95 -11.93 -6.70
C VAL A 87 -5.01 -13.11 -6.90
N THR A 88 -4.24 -13.48 -5.88
CA THR A 88 -3.28 -14.59 -5.99
C THR A 88 -3.95 -15.95 -6.15
N GLY A 89 -5.15 -16.12 -5.59
CA GLY A 89 -5.97 -17.33 -5.73
C GLY A 89 -7.11 -17.16 -6.74
N SER A 90 -7.03 -16.19 -7.65
CA SER A 90 -8.10 -15.96 -8.62
C SER A 90 -8.18 -17.08 -9.66
N THR A 91 -9.34 -17.18 -10.31
CA THR A 91 -9.55 -18.05 -11.47
C THR A 91 -8.56 -17.73 -12.59
N ASP A 92 -8.21 -16.45 -12.80
CA ASP A 92 -7.29 -16.04 -13.85
C ASP A 92 -5.87 -16.56 -13.61
N VAL A 93 -5.40 -16.55 -12.36
CA VAL A 93 -4.07 -17.08 -12.02
C VAL A 93 -4.06 -18.60 -12.14
N SER A 94 -5.12 -19.27 -11.69
CA SER A 94 -5.27 -20.73 -11.85
C SER A 94 -5.28 -21.13 -13.33
N LEU A 95 -6.00 -20.38 -14.17
CA LEU A 95 -6.05 -20.61 -15.61
C LEU A 95 -4.66 -20.49 -16.26
N ALA A 96 -3.83 -19.54 -15.84
CA ALA A 96 -2.44 -19.44 -16.33
C ALA A 96 -1.61 -20.70 -16.04
N ILE A 97 -1.81 -21.31 -14.86
CA ILE A 97 -1.13 -22.55 -14.44
C ILE A 97 -1.66 -23.73 -15.25
N GLU A 98 -2.97 -23.81 -15.46
CA GLU A 98 -3.60 -24.85 -16.27
C GLU A 98 -3.14 -24.77 -17.73
N LEU A 99 -3.14 -23.57 -18.34
CA LEU A 99 -2.69 -23.36 -19.72
C LEU A 99 -1.23 -23.75 -19.91
N LYS A 100 -0.34 -23.38 -18.97
CA LYS A 100 1.05 -23.84 -18.99
C LYS A 100 1.14 -25.37 -19.04
N THR A 101 0.32 -26.06 -18.25
CA THR A 101 0.31 -27.52 -18.18
C THR A 101 -0.21 -28.12 -19.50
N LYS A 102 -1.32 -27.59 -20.02
CA LYS A 102 -1.90 -28.00 -21.31
C LYS A 102 -0.94 -27.79 -22.48
N ILE A 103 -0.21 -26.67 -22.52
CA ILE A 103 0.80 -26.42 -23.57
C ILE A 103 1.94 -27.43 -23.50
N LEU A 104 2.42 -27.76 -22.30
CA LEU A 104 3.47 -28.78 -22.12
C LEU A 104 3.00 -30.17 -22.55
N GLU A 105 1.76 -30.53 -22.23
CA GLU A 105 1.14 -31.78 -22.67
C GLU A 105 0.95 -31.80 -24.19
N ALA A 106 0.36 -30.75 -24.76
CA ALA A 106 0.17 -30.61 -26.20
C ALA A 106 1.50 -30.68 -26.96
N TYR A 107 2.56 -30.08 -26.42
CA TYR A 107 3.92 -30.21 -26.96
C TYR A 107 4.40 -31.67 -26.96
N ARG A 108 4.31 -32.36 -25.82
CA ARG A 108 4.78 -33.75 -25.68
C ARG A 108 4.03 -34.67 -26.63
N THR A 109 2.71 -34.56 -26.67
CA THR A 109 1.85 -35.35 -27.55
C THR A 109 2.15 -35.04 -29.01
N SER A 110 2.18 -33.77 -29.40
CA SER A 110 2.44 -33.39 -30.80
C SER A 110 3.85 -33.79 -31.26
N LYS A 111 4.85 -33.69 -30.37
CA LYS A 111 6.20 -34.19 -30.64
C LYS A 111 6.18 -35.67 -30.95
N GLN A 112 5.52 -36.48 -30.11
CA GLN A 112 5.41 -37.91 -30.34
C GLN A 112 4.69 -38.21 -31.66
N THR A 113 3.53 -37.58 -31.88
CA THR A 113 2.75 -37.75 -33.11
C THR A 113 3.59 -37.44 -34.35
N VAL A 114 4.23 -36.27 -34.41
CA VAL A 114 5.03 -35.86 -35.57
C VAL A 114 6.21 -36.81 -35.83
N GLN A 115 6.79 -37.43 -34.80
CA GLN A 115 7.84 -38.44 -34.97
C GLN A 115 7.33 -39.76 -35.56
N GLU A 116 6.05 -40.10 -35.33
CA GLU A 116 5.41 -41.31 -35.82
C GLU A 116 4.85 -41.15 -37.26
N LEU A 117 4.78 -39.92 -37.79
CA LEU A 117 4.28 -39.64 -39.14
C LEU A 117 5.32 -39.97 -40.23
N GLU A 118 5.17 -41.14 -40.87
CA GLU A 118 6.13 -41.71 -41.84
C GLU A 118 6.26 -40.94 -43.17
N TYR A 119 5.24 -40.16 -43.55
CA TYR A 119 5.16 -39.51 -44.87
C TYR A 119 5.49 -38.01 -44.81
N LEU A 120 6.00 -37.52 -43.68
CA LEU A 120 6.52 -36.17 -43.55
C LEU A 120 7.95 -36.05 -44.08
N GLU A 121 8.28 -34.87 -44.60
CA GLU A 121 9.64 -34.53 -44.97
C GLU A 121 10.41 -34.10 -43.72
N ARG A 122 11.71 -34.41 -43.68
CA ARG A 122 12.58 -34.04 -42.54
C ARG A 122 12.54 -32.54 -42.24
N LYS A 123 12.47 -31.71 -43.28
CA LYS A 123 12.36 -30.25 -43.14
C LYS A 123 11.09 -29.83 -42.39
N GLU A 124 9.95 -30.49 -42.65
CA GLU A 124 8.68 -30.18 -41.99
C GLU A 124 8.70 -30.56 -40.51
N ILE A 125 9.36 -31.68 -40.18
CA ILE A 125 9.59 -32.13 -38.80
C ILE A 125 10.49 -31.13 -38.06
N ASP A 126 11.60 -30.72 -38.69
CA ASP A 126 12.54 -29.76 -38.10
C ASP A 126 11.89 -28.37 -37.90
N GLU A 127 11.09 -27.91 -38.88
CA GLU A 127 10.30 -26.68 -38.77
C GLU A 127 9.31 -26.75 -37.61
N PHE A 128 8.60 -27.88 -37.46
CA PHE A 128 7.69 -28.09 -36.35
C PHE A 128 8.41 -28.03 -35.00
N PHE A 129 9.56 -28.69 -34.86
CA PHE A 129 10.31 -28.65 -33.60
C PHE A 129 10.86 -27.27 -33.29
N GLY A 130 11.32 -26.52 -34.30
CA GLY A 130 11.71 -25.12 -34.13
C GLY A 130 10.53 -24.25 -33.65
N TYR A 131 9.38 -24.39 -34.30
CA TYR A 131 8.15 -23.71 -33.90
C TYR A 131 7.74 -24.06 -32.46
N ALA A 132 7.71 -25.34 -32.13
CA ALA A 132 7.29 -25.86 -30.84
C ALA A 132 8.26 -25.45 -29.71
N ALA A 133 9.56 -25.38 -29.99
CA ALA A 133 10.55 -24.87 -29.05
C ALA A 133 10.35 -23.37 -28.75
N ASN A 134 10.07 -22.57 -29.78
CA ASN A 134 9.75 -21.15 -29.61
C ASN A 134 8.47 -20.95 -28.79
N ALA A 135 7.42 -21.73 -29.07
CA ALA A 135 6.17 -21.72 -28.29
C ALA A 135 6.40 -22.02 -26.79
N LEU A 136 7.28 -22.97 -26.47
CA LEU A 136 7.66 -23.26 -25.08
C LEU A 136 8.44 -22.11 -24.42
N LEU A 137 9.35 -21.48 -25.15
CA LEU A 137 10.10 -20.31 -24.66
C LEU A 137 9.16 -19.12 -24.38
N GLU A 138 8.23 -18.84 -25.29
CA GLU A 138 7.21 -17.80 -25.11
C GLU A 138 6.32 -18.11 -23.90
N THR A 139 5.86 -19.35 -23.77
CA THR A 139 5.07 -19.82 -22.61
C THR A 139 5.81 -19.59 -21.30
N LYS A 140 7.11 -19.94 -21.24
CA LYS A 140 7.95 -19.70 -20.06
C LYS A 140 8.03 -18.21 -19.73
N ASN A 141 8.28 -17.36 -20.72
CA ASN A 141 8.40 -15.92 -20.53
C ASN A 141 7.08 -15.29 -20.07
N LEU A 142 5.95 -15.71 -20.64
CA LEU A 142 4.62 -15.26 -20.24
C LEU A 142 4.28 -15.69 -18.81
N PHE A 143 4.63 -16.92 -18.42
CA PHE A 143 4.42 -17.39 -17.06
C PHE A 143 5.29 -16.62 -16.05
N GLN A 144 6.53 -16.29 -16.42
CA GLN A 144 7.39 -15.43 -15.61
C GLN A 144 6.79 -14.03 -15.43
N GLN A 145 6.29 -13.42 -16.51
CA GLN A 145 5.60 -12.12 -16.43
C GLN A 145 4.36 -12.18 -15.53
N CYS A 146 3.57 -13.26 -15.62
CA CYS A 146 2.43 -13.49 -14.73
C CYS A 146 2.86 -13.50 -13.26
N ASN A 147 3.93 -14.24 -12.95
CA ASN A 147 4.49 -14.32 -11.60
C ASN A 147 5.04 -12.97 -11.11
N GLU A 148 5.65 -12.18 -11.99
CA GLU A 148 6.12 -10.82 -11.68
C GLU A 148 4.93 -9.89 -11.40
N ILE A 149 3.87 -9.90 -12.20
CA ILE A 149 2.65 -9.10 -11.99
C ILE A 149 2.00 -9.41 -10.64
N ILE A 150 1.97 -10.70 -10.25
CA ILE A 150 1.37 -11.12 -8.99
C ILE A 150 2.24 -10.71 -7.80
N ASN A 151 3.56 -10.86 -7.90
CA ASN A 151 4.47 -10.66 -6.76
C ASN A 151 5.06 -9.24 -6.66
N THR A 152 4.84 -8.37 -7.66
CA THR A 152 5.34 -6.99 -7.64
C THR A 152 4.79 -6.25 -6.41
N LYS A 153 5.70 -5.71 -5.58
CA LYS A 153 5.36 -4.90 -4.40
C LYS A 153 5.13 -3.43 -4.76
N ALA A 154 4.05 -3.17 -5.47
CA ALA A 154 3.64 -1.82 -5.88
C ALA A 154 2.15 -1.59 -5.63
N ILE A 155 1.78 -0.33 -5.45
CA ILE A 155 0.37 0.09 -5.35
C ILE A 155 -0.25 -0.01 -6.74
N ILE A 156 -0.61 -1.22 -7.13
CA ILE A 156 -1.30 -1.55 -8.36
C ILE A 156 -2.68 -2.02 -7.96
N LEU A 157 -3.71 -1.47 -8.59
CA LEU A 157 -5.09 -1.87 -8.33
C LEU A 157 -5.25 -3.38 -8.57
N PRO A 158 -5.90 -4.11 -7.65
CA PRO A 158 -6.17 -5.54 -7.81
C PRO A 158 -6.82 -5.89 -9.15
N GLU A 159 -7.78 -5.08 -9.63
CA GLU A 159 -8.43 -5.31 -10.92
C GLU A 159 -7.46 -5.14 -12.10
N GLU A 160 -6.52 -4.21 -12.00
CA GLU A 160 -5.51 -3.99 -13.03
C GLU A 160 -4.52 -5.17 -13.09
N ARG A 161 -4.17 -5.74 -11.94
CA ARG A 161 -3.36 -6.98 -11.88
C ARG A 161 -4.08 -8.12 -12.59
N LEU A 162 -5.35 -8.35 -12.26
CA LEU A 162 -6.16 -9.40 -12.89
C LEU A 162 -6.31 -9.18 -14.40
N LYS A 163 -6.55 -7.94 -14.84
CA LYS A 163 -6.62 -7.59 -16.27
C LYS A 163 -5.31 -7.94 -17.01
N LYS A 164 -4.15 -7.69 -16.40
CA LYS A 164 -2.84 -8.05 -16.98
C LYS A 164 -2.64 -9.56 -17.01
N VAL A 165 -3.04 -10.29 -15.96
CA VAL A 165 -3.02 -11.76 -15.94
C VAL A 165 -3.93 -12.33 -17.02
N ASN A 166 -5.14 -11.81 -17.18
CA ASN A 166 -6.06 -12.25 -18.23
C ASN A 166 -5.49 -12.00 -19.64
N ALA A 167 -4.83 -10.86 -19.87
CA ALA A 167 -4.14 -10.61 -21.14
C ALA A 167 -3.01 -11.62 -21.41
N ILE A 168 -2.36 -12.16 -20.37
CA ILE A 168 -1.40 -13.26 -20.49
C ILE A 168 -2.11 -14.57 -20.83
N ASN A 169 -3.24 -14.86 -20.18
CA ASN A 169 -4.04 -16.06 -20.48
C ASN A 169 -4.44 -16.14 -21.96
N LEU A 170 -4.92 -15.04 -22.53
CA LEU A 170 -5.28 -14.98 -23.95
C LEU A 170 -4.08 -15.31 -24.87
N LYS A 171 -2.87 -14.87 -24.51
CA LYS A 171 -1.66 -15.18 -25.27
C LYS A 171 -1.28 -16.66 -25.13
N LEU A 172 -1.40 -17.22 -23.92
CA LEU A 172 -1.15 -18.64 -23.68
C LEU A 172 -2.16 -19.53 -24.43
N GLU A 173 -3.44 -19.16 -24.44
CA GLU A 173 -4.47 -19.83 -25.25
C GLU A 173 -4.11 -19.79 -26.74
N THR A 174 -3.71 -18.63 -27.24
CA THR A 174 -3.28 -18.49 -28.65
C THR A 174 -2.09 -19.41 -28.97
N ILE A 175 -1.12 -19.54 -28.06
CA ILE A 175 0.01 -20.47 -28.24
C ILE A 175 -0.47 -21.92 -28.29
N LEU A 176 -1.36 -22.31 -27.37
CA LEU A 176 -1.93 -23.65 -27.33
C LEU A 176 -2.67 -23.98 -28.62
N ASP A 177 -3.57 -23.10 -29.05
CA ASP A 177 -4.38 -23.27 -30.26
C ASP A 177 -3.50 -23.40 -31.50
N ASN A 178 -2.49 -22.53 -31.64
CA ASN A 178 -1.59 -22.60 -32.79
C ASN A 178 -0.76 -23.89 -32.81
N LEU A 179 -0.34 -24.40 -31.65
CA LEU A 179 0.40 -25.67 -31.56
C LEU A 179 -0.48 -26.85 -31.97
N ILE A 180 -1.74 -26.86 -31.53
CA ILE A 180 -2.74 -27.86 -31.95
C ILE A 180 -3.01 -27.78 -33.46
N VAL A 181 -3.20 -26.57 -33.99
CA VAL A 181 -3.46 -26.36 -35.43
C VAL A 181 -2.27 -26.81 -36.28
N TYR A 182 -1.04 -26.51 -35.88
CA TYR A 182 0.15 -26.97 -36.61
C TYR A 182 0.23 -28.50 -36.60
N ASN A 183 0.04 -29.14 -35.43
CA ASN A 183 0.04 -30.59 -35.35
C ASN A 183 -1.02 -31.22 -36.29
N HIS A 184 -2.25 -30.70 -36.29
CA HIS A 184 -3.30 -31.16 -37.20
C HIS A 184 -2.93 -30.98 -38.68
N LYS A 185 -2.32 -29.85 -39.04
CA LYS A 185 -1.84 -29.59 -40.41
C LYS A 185 -0.84 -30.66 -40.86
N LEU A 186 0.10 -31.05 -39.99
CA LEU A 186 1.08 -32.09 -40.32
C LEU A 186 0.44 -33.46 -40.48
N SER A 187 -0.50 -33.82 -39.59
CA SER A 187 -1.26 -35.07 -39.71
C SER A 187 -2.06 -35.14 -41.03
N GLN A 188 -2.65 -34.03 -41.47
CA GLN A 188 -3.36 -33.96 -42.75
C GLN A 188 -2.42 -34.13 -43.95
N ILE A 189 -1.25 -33.49 -43.92
CA ILE A 189 -0.22 -33.63 -44.97
C ILE A 189 0.25 -35.09 -45.05
N ASN A 190 0.51 -35.73 -43.91
CA ASN A 190 0.90 -37.13 -43.84
C ASN A 190 -0.16 -38.04 -44.48
N SER A 191 -1.42 -37.92 -44.05
CA SER A 191 -2.53 -38.73 -44.57
C SER A 191 -2.76 -38.54 -46.07
N LEU A 192 -2.62 -37.31 -46.57
CA LEU A 192 -2.72 -37.02 -48.01
C LEU A 192 -1.61 -37.72 -48.81
N ARG A 193 -0.37 -37.69 -48.32
CA ARG A 193 0.79 -38.31 -48.98
C ARG A 193 0.74 -39.83 -48.92
N GLU A 194 0.32 -40.38 -47.81
CA GLU A 194 0.01 -41.81 -47.66
C GLU A 194 -1.01 -42.25 -48.72
N SER A 195 -2.16 -41.58 -48.78
CA SER A 195 -3.24 -41.90 -49.73
C SER A 195 -2.76 -41.84 -51.19
N ARG A 196 -1.96 -40.82 -51.53
CA ARG A 196 -1.37 -40.69 -52.88
C ARG A 196 -0.42 -41.86 -53.20
N ARG A 197 0.44 -42.26 -52.26
CA ARG A 197 1.35 -43.39 -52.48
C ARG A 197 0.58 -44.71 -52.63
N THR A 198 -0.44 -44.94 -51.82
CA THR A 198 -1.31 -46.12 -51.92
C THR A 198 -2.00 -46.18 -53.29
N LEU A 199 -2.58 -45.09 -53.76
CA LEU A 199 -3.21 -45.02 -55.09
C LEU A 199 -2.21 -45.29 -56.22
N ILE A 200 -1.00 -44.72 -56.15
CA ILE A 200 0.06 -44.98 -57.14
C ILE A 200 0.46 -46.46 -57.15
N ASN A 201 0.56 -47.08 -55.97
CA ASN A 201 0.92 -48.49 -55.86
C ASN A 201 -0.20 -49.42 -56.37
N MET A 202 -1.47 -49.06 -56.17
CA MET A 202 -2.62 -49.80 -56.71
C MET A 202 -2.70 -49.73 -58.24
N ASN A 203 -2.35 -48.59 -58.86
CA ASN A 203 -2.36 -48.43 -60.33
C ASN A 203 -1.15 -49.05 -61.05
N LYS A 204 -0.14 -49.52 -60.30
CA LYS A 204 1.05 -50.18 -60.88
C LYS A 204 0.91 -51.71 -60.95
N ASN A 205 -0.08 -52.27 -60.26
CA ASN A 205 -0.46 -53.69 -60.30
C ASN A 205 -1.69 -53.87 -61.18
#